data_AF-A0A8T4YB58-F1
#
_entry.id   AF-A0A8T4YB58-F1
#
_cell.length_a   1.000
_cell.length_b   1.000
_cell.length_c   1.000
_cell.angle_alpha   90.00
_cell.angle_beta   90.00
_cell.angle_gamma   90.00
#
_symmetry.space_group_name_H-M   'P 1'
#
loop_
_entity.id
_entity.type
_entity.pdbx_description
1 polymer ?
#
loop_
_entity_poly.entity_id
_entity_poly.type
_entity_poly.pdbx_seq_one_letter_code
_entity_poly.pdbx_strand_id
1 'polypeptide(L)'
;MRIRDCQDAVKHFSFASKHVSLQDVLLDHDLAMLGDAYVNFVYSLALSERQHKPVGRKVASSVLAMAVRKSGLRPLLPLRTDRHKQADAAEA
;
A
#
# COMPACT_ATOMS: atom_id res chain seq x y z
N MET A 1 19.54 -22.26 17.65
CA MET A 1 18.80 -21.01 17.43
C MET A 1 19.82 -19.87 17.41
N ARG A 2 20.25 -19.44 16.22
CA ARG A 2 21.30 -18.43 16.04
C ARG A 2 20.67 -17.20 15.38
N ILE A 3 20.87 -16.04 15.99
CA ILE A 3 20.48 -14.72 15.50
C ILE A 3 21.32 -14.37 14.25
N ARG A 4 21.16 -15.10 13.14
CA ARG A 4 21.78 -14.79 11.83
C ARG A 4 20.79 -14.85 10.66
N ASP A 5 19.54 -15.24 10.90
CA ASP A 5 18.56 -15.46 9.83
C ASP A 5 17.71 -14.21 9.50
N CYS A 6 18.16 -13.00 9.87
CA CYS A 6 17.44 -11.76 9.55
C CYS A 6 18.10 -10.97 8.40
N GLN A 7 19.40 -11.17 8.14
CA GLN A 7 20.11 -10.48 7.05
C GLN A 7 19.87 -11.10 5.67
N ASP A 8 19.38 -12.33 5.58
CA ASP A 8 19.13 -13.02 4.31
C ASP A 8 17.72 -12.80 3.74
N ALA A 9 16.75 -12.35 4.55
CA ALA A 9 15.39 -12.07 4.09
C ALA A 9 15.30 -10.80 3.21
N VAL A 10 16.26 -9.89 3.33
CA VAL A 10 16.30 -8.62 2.57
C VAL A 10 16.66 -8.85 1.09
N LYS A 11 17.18 -10.03 0.72
CA LYS A 11 17.52 -10.36 -0.68
C LYS A 11 16.34 -10.82 -1.55
N HIS A 12 15.13 -10.98 -1.01
CA HIS A 12 14.04 -11.61 -1.76
C HIS A 12 13.20 -10.67 -2.64
N PHE A 13 13.20 -9.36 -2.39
CA PHE A 13 12.44 -8.39 -3.17
C PHE A 13 13.37 -7.34 -3.77
N SER A 14 13.99 -7.68 -4.90
CA SER A 14 14.90 -6.78 -5.62
C SER A 14 14.26 -5.47 -6.10
N PHE A 15 12.93 -5.39 -6.10
CA PHE A 15 12.17 -4.18 -6.40
C PHE A 15 11.96 -3.27 -5.17
N ALA A 16 12.04 -3.79 -3.94
CA ALA A 16 11.79 -3.03 -2.72
C ALA A 16 13.02 -2.24 -2.22
N SER A 17 14.24 -2.65 -2.60
CA SER A 17 15.48 -1.99 -2.18
C SER A 17 15.91 -0.82 -3.08
N LYS A 18 15.07 -0.41 -4.04
CA LYS A 18 15.42 0.59 -5.06
C LYS A 18 15.19 2.04 -4.60
N HIS A 19 14.38 2.23 -3.57
CA HIS A 19 13.88 3.54 -3.15
C HIS A 19 14.82 4.19 -2.14
N VAL A 20 15.16 5.46 -2.37
CA VAL A 20 16.11 6.21 -1.53
C VAL A 20 15.38 6.93 -0.39
N SER A 21 14.09 7.23 -0.58
CA SER A 21 13.25 7.92 0.38
C SER A 21 11.83 7.33 0.46
N LEU A 22 11.13 7.62 1.56
CA LEU A 22 9.70 7.27 1.69
C LEU A 22 8.85 7.95 0.60
N GLN A 23 9.23 9.15 0.15
CA GLN A 23 8.55 9.82 -0.95
C GLN A 23 8.67 9.01 -2.26
N ASP A 24 9.82 8.39 -2.51
CA ASP A 24 10.01 7.54 -3.69
C ASP A 24 9.10 6.32 -3.64
N VAL A 25 8.95 5.70 -2.46
CA VAL A 25 8.02 4.57 -2.26
C VAL A 25 6.59 5.00 -2.56
N LEU A 26 6.13 6.09 -1.94
CA LEU A 26 4.76 6.60 -2.10
C LEU A 26 4.41 7.06 -3.53
N LEU A 27 5.40 7.25 -4.40
CA LEU A 27 5.22 7.69 -5.78
C LEU A 27 5.52 6.57 -6.80
N ASP A 28 5.89 5.38 -6.34
CA ASP A 28 6.16 4.25 -7.20
C ASP A 28 4.86 3.60 -7.70
N HIS A 29 4.65 3.66 -9.01
CA HIS A 29 3.45 3.14 -9.64
C HIS A 29 3.38 1.60 -9.63
N ASP A 30 4.51 0.91 -9.77
CA ASP A 30 4.55 -0.55 -9.79
C ASP A 30 4.25 -1.10 -8.39
N LEU A 31 4.76 -0.43 -7.34
CA LEU A 31 4.38 -0.73 -5.96
C LEU A 31 2.90 -0.45 -5.71
N ALA A 32 2.36 0.67 -6.18
CA ALA A 32 0.93 0.96 -6.07
C ALA A 32 0.06 -0.12 -6.73
N MET A 33 0.43 -0.60 -7.92
CA MET A 33 -0.31 -1.67 -8.61
C MET A 33 -0.30 -2.99 -7.82
N LEU A 34 0.83 -3.36 -7.22
CA LEU A 34 0.92 -4.52 -6.33
C LEU A 34 0.07 -4.30 -5.05
N GLY A 35 0.14 -3.09 -4.52
CA GLY A 35 -0.62 -2.59 -3.39
C GLY A 35 -2.13 -2.70 -3.55
N ASP A 36 -2.69 -2.25 -4.68
CA ASP A 36 -4.12 -2.34 -5.00
C ASP A 36 -4.60 -3.79 -4.85
N ALA A 37 -3.81 -4.76 -5.31
CA ALA A 37 -4.16 -6.17 -5.18
C ALA A 37 -4.19 -6.62 -3.69
N TYR A 38 -3.19 -6.26 -2.90
CA TYR A 38 -3.13 -6.62 -1.48
C TYR A 38 -4.20 -5.93 -0.64
N VAL A 39 -4.39 -4.63 -0.83
CA VAL A 39 -5.42 -3.85 -0.15
C VAL A 39 -6.81 -4.40 -0.47
N ASN A 40 -7.10 -4.68 -1.74
CA ASN A 40 -8.37 -5.25 -2.15
C ASN A 40 -8.57 -6.67 -1.61
N PHE A 41 -7.52 -7.49 -1.54
CA PHE A 41 -7.59 -8.83 -0.96
C PHE A 41 -7.95 -8.78 0.53
N VAL A 42 -7.22 -8.00 1.33
CA VAL A 42 -7.47 -7.86 2.77
C VAL A 42 -8.85 -7.25 3.03
N TYR A 43 -9.26 -6.25 2.25
CA TYR A 43 -10.59 -5.65 2.37
C TYR A 43 -11.70 -6.65 2.04
N SER A 44 -11.53 -7.42 0.96
CA SER A 44 -12.46 -8.48 0.56
C SER A 44 -12.58 -9.56 1.64
N LEU A 45 -11.47 -9.97 2.24
CA LEU A 45 -11.45 -10.93 3.35
C LEU A 45 -12.20 -10.38 4.57
N ALA A 46 -11.91 -9.16 4.99
CA ALA A 46 -12.58 -8.51 6.11
C ALA A 46 -14.10 -8.37 5.89
N LEU A 47 -14.51 -8.05 4.66
CA LEU A 47 -15.92 -8.00 4.31
C LEU A 47 -16.57 -9.39 4.26
N SER A 48 -15.83 -10.40 3.84
CA SER A 48 -16.31 -11.78 3.79
C SER A 48 -16.63 -12.29 5.19
N GLU A 49 -15.72 -12.06 6.14
CA GLU A 49 -15.91 -12.37 7.56
C GLU A 49 -17.12 -11.63 8.13
N ARG A 50 -17.23 -10.31 7.87
CA ARG A 50 -18.35 -9.50 8.37
C ARG A 50 -19.72 -9.87 7.79
N GLN A 51 -19.75 -10.44 6.58
CA GLN A 51 -20.99 -10.80 5.88
C GLN A 51 -21.30 -12.30 5.93
N HIS A 52 -20.42 -13.11 6.55
CA HIS A 52 -20.52 -14.57 6.60
C HIS A 52 -20.68 -15.24 5.23
N LYS A 53 -20.07 -14.65 4.19
CA LYS A 53 -20.05 -15.22 2.82
C LYS A 53 -18.84 -14.69 2.05
N PRO A 54 -18.30 -15.43 1.06
CA PRO A 54 -17.22 -14.92 0.21
C PRO A 54 -17.65 -13.66 -0.56
N VAL A 55 -16.86 -12.59 -0.45
CA VAL A 55 -17.08 -11.31 -1.10
C VAL A 55 -15.77 -10.83 -1.74
N GLY A 56 -15.84 -10.45 -3.02
CA GLY A 56 -14.78 -9.68 -3.68
C GLY A 56 -15.24 -8.23 -3.86
N ARG A 57 -14.51 -7.28 -3.27
CA ARG A 57 -14.76 -5.84 -3.47
C ARG A 57 -13.46 -5.06 -3.55
N LYS A 58 -13.48 -4.02 -4.39
CA LYS A 58 -12.43 -3.00 -4.40
C LYS A 58 -12.68 -1.94 -3.33
N VAL A 59 -11.61 -1.44 -2.74
CA VAL A 59 -11.66 -0.26 -1.87
C VAL A 59 -11.88 0.98 -2.73
N ALA A 60 -12.72 1.91 -2.25
CA ALA A 60 -12.92 3.16 -2.97
C ALA A 60 -11.69 4.07 -2.82
N SER A 61 -11.22 4.68 -3.91
CA SER A 61 -10.06 5.59 -3.89
C SER A 61 -10.25 6.78 -2.93
N SER A 62 -11.48 7.19 -2.63
CA SER A 62 -11.76 8.21 -1.61
C SER A 62 -11.41 7.77 -0.19
N VAL A 63 -11.59 6.49 0.12
CA VAL A 63 -11.25 5.90 1.43
C VAL A 63 -9.72 5.86 1.59
N LEU A 64 -9.02 5.45 0.54
CA LEU A 64 -7.54 5.39 0.52
C LEU A 64 -6.92 6.78 0.58
N ALA A 65 -7.41 7.73 -0.23
CA ALA A 65 -6.96 9.12 -0.16
C ALA A 65 -7.22 9.76 1.22
N MET A 66 -8.32 9.39 1.89
CA MET A 66 -8.58 9.82 3.27
C MET A 66 -7.61 9.15 4.25
N ALA A 67 -7.25 7.88 4.05
CA ALA A 67 -6.28 7.18 4.88
C ALA A 67 -4.91 7.87 4.86
N VAL A 68 -4.43 8.28 3.68
CA VAL A 68 -3.16 9.04 3.52
C VAL A 68 -3.17 10.37 4.27
N ARG A 69 -4.33 11.05 4.31
CA ARG A 69 -4.47 12.30 5.09
C ARG A 69 -4.43 12.02 6.58
N LYS A 70 -5.14 10.98 7.03
CA LYS A 70 -5.21 10.60 8.45
C LYS A 70 -3.91 10.01 8.98
N SER A 71 -3.09 9.40 8.13
CA SER A 71 -1.77 8.87 8.50
C SER A 71 -0.68 9.96 8.57
N GLY A 72 -0.98 11.20 8.17
CA GLY A 72 0.00 12.28 8.14
C GLY A 72 1.00 12.18 6.99
N LEU A 73 0.78 11.29 6.01
CA LEU A 73 1.65 11.11 4.85
C LEU A 73 1.36 12.10 3.72
N ARG A 74 0.20 12.77 3.71
CA ARG A 74 -0.17 13.75 2.68
C ARG A 74 0.89 14.84 2.41
N PRO A 75 1.62 15.40 3.40
CA PRO A 75 2.67 16.38 3.18
C PRO A 75 3.88 15.86 2.39
N LEU A 76 4.09 14.54 2.33
CA LEU A 76 5.16 13.92 1.54
C LEU A 76 4.80 13.82 0.06
N LEU A 77 3.53 13.98 -0.29
CA LEU A 77 3.07 13.97 -1.68
C LEU A 77 3.19 15.36 -2.30
N PRO A 78 3.42 15.47 -3.62
CA PRO A 78 3.38 16.74 -4.33
C PRO A 78 2.13 17.57 -4.01
N LEU A 79 2.26 18.89 -4.06
CA LEU A 79 1.17 19.80 -3.69
C LEU A 79 -0.08 19.53 -4.55
N ARG A 80 0.13 19.32 -5.87
CA ARG A 80 -0.91 19.08 -6.88
C ARG A 80 -1.16 17.59 -7.15
N THR A 81 -1.33 16.82 -6.08
CA THR A 81 -1.71 15.39 -6.17
C THR A 81 -3.22 15.26 -6.06
N ASP A 82 -3.87 14.77 -7.10
CA ASP A 82 -5.32 14.50 -7.11
C ASP A 82 -5.68 13.31 -6.19
N ARG A 83 -6.98 13.03 -6.08
CA ARG A 83 -7.49 11.97 -5.20
C ARG A 83 -7.03 10.58 -5.63
N HIS A 84 -6.93 10.31 -6.93
CA HIS A 84 -6.53 9.01 -7.44
C HIS A 84 -5.06 8.77 -7.12
N LYS A 85 -4.20 9.75 -7.39
CA LYS A 85 -2.78 9.67 -7.00
C LYS A 85 -2.54 9.60 -5.49
N GLN A 86 -3.43 10.19 -4.68
CA GLN A 86 -3.41 9.99 -3.22
C GLN A 86 -3.82 8.58 -2.82
N ALA A 87 -4.67 7.91 -3.58
CA ALA A 87 -5.02 6.51 -3.34
C ALA A 87 -3.88 5.58 -3.75
N ASP A 88 -3.28 5.80 -4.92
CA ASP A 88 -2.11 5.05 -5.40
C ASP A 88 -0.97 5.13 -4.38
N ALA A 89 -0.72 6.31 -3.81
CA ALA A 89 0.27 6.49 -2.75
C ALA A 89 -0.07 5.77 -1.43
N ALA A 90 -1.33 5.41 -1.20
CA ALA A 90 -1.74 4.59 -0.06
C ALA A 90 -1.51 3.10 -0.32
N GLU A 91 -1.48 2.71 -1.59
CA GLU A 91 -1.33 1.33 -2.05
C GLU A 91 0.15 0.95 -2.16
N ALA A 92 1.02 1.89 -2.54
CA ALA A 92 2.47 1.70 -2.57
C ALA A 92 3.10 1.52 -1.18
#